data_AF-C9DR73-F1
#
_entry.id   AF-C9DR73-F1
#
_cell.length_a   1.000
_cell.length_b   1.000
_cell.length_c   1.000
_cell.angle_alpha   90.00
_cell.angle_beta   90.00
_cell.angle_gamma   90.00
#
_symmetry.space_group_name_H-M   'P 1'
#
loop_
_entity.id
_entity.type
_entity.pdbx_description
1 polymer ?
#
loop_
_entity_poly.entity_id
_entity_poly.type
_entity_poly.pdbx_seq_one_letter_code
_entity_poly.pdbx_strand_id
1 'polypeptide(L)'
;KDLREARKKIKFPTVSPKNSATPEYYVTEVLPKLSKSKVIGIIINGGKCLQSILPATLEEFQRLRCRVAFHALKFRPEIRALGNQIVSRLRVSGRPYLAYHPGLLRDTLAFHGCAELFQ
;
A
#
# COMPACT_ATOMS: atom_id res chain seq x y z
N LYS A 1 6.33 33.22 -7.02
CA LYS A 1 5.63 32.54 -8.14
C LYS A 1 4.71 31.48 -7.54
N ASP A 2 3.40 31.59 -7.73
CA ASP A 2 2.39 30.72 -7.12
C ASP A 2 2.52 29.28 -7.65
N LEU A 3 2.90 28.34 -6.78
CA LEU A 3 3.07 26.92 -7.09
C LEU A 3 1.76 26.27 -7.59
N ARG A 4 0.61 26.88 -7.26
CA ARG A 4 -0.73 26.40 -7.63
C ARG A 4 -1.06 26.68 -9.10
N GLU A 5 -0.66 27.85 -9.59
CA GLU A 5 -0.73 28.24 -11.02
C GLU A 5 0.21 27.38 -11.88
N ALA A 6 1.42 27.09 -11.40
CA ALA A 6 2.37 26.21 -12.09
C ALA A 6 1.86 24.76 -12.22
N ARG A 7 1.16 24.25 -11.19
CA ARG A 7 0.49 22.93 -11.23
C ARG A 7 -0.63 22.84 -12.25
N LYS A 8 -1.36 23.93 -12.51
CA LYS A 8 -2.39 23.97 -13.57
C LYS A 8 -1.79 23.92 -14.98
N LYS A 9 -0.54 24.39 -15.16
CA LYS A 9 0.15 24.44 -16.46
C LYS A 9 0.80 23.11 -16.86
N ILE A 10 1.23 22.28 -15.91
CA ILE A 10 1.79 20.96 -16.22
C ILE A 10 0.65 19.95 -16.33
N LYS A 11 -0.04 19.92 -17.47
CA LYS A 11 -0.89 18.78 -17.86
C LYS A 11 0.03 17.64 -18.30
N PHE A 12 0.53 16.86 -17.35
CA PHE A 12 1.16 15.58 -17.68
C PHE A 12 0.09 14.63 -18.27
N PRO A 13 0.47 13.78 -19.24
CA PRO A 13 -0.46 12.83 -19.83
C PRO A 13 -0.99 11.88 -18.77
N THR A 14 -2.27 11.56 -18.88
CA THR A 14 -2.97 10.68 -17.94
C THR A 14 -3.37 9.38 -18.61
N VAL A 15 -3.26 8.27 -17.88
CA VAL A 15 -3.79 6.95 -18.26
C VAL A 15 -4.80 6.50 -17.22
N SER A 16 -5.82 5.75 -17.64
CA SER A 16 -6.83 5.18 -16.76
C SER A 16 -6.89 3.66 -16.94
N PRO A 17 -6.00 2.90 -16.28
CA PRO A 17 -5.99 1.44 -16.37
C PRO A 17 -7.33 0.85 -15.89
N LYS A 18 -7.73 -0.27 -16.49
CA LYS A 18 -8.81 -1.10 -15.94
C LYS A 18 -8.32 -1.77 -14.65
N ASN A 19 -9.22 -2.04 -13.71
CA ASN A 19 -8.87 -2.73 -12.44
C ASN A 19 -8.27 -4.14 -12.66
N SER A 20 -8.56 -4.75 -13.82
CA SER A 20 -8.03 -6.04 -14.27
C SER A 20 -6.87 -5.92 -15.26
N ALA A 21 -6.22 -4.76 -15.37
CA ALA A 21 -5.09 -4.56 -16.27
C ALA A 21 -3.94 -5.52 -15.92
N THR A 22 -3.41 -6.21 -16.93
CA THR A 22 -2.32 -7.17 -16.75
C THR A 22 -0.97 -6.47 -16.65
N PRO A 23 0.09 -7.15 -16.14
CA PRO A 23 1.44 -6.59 -16.16
C PRO A 23 1.90 -6.15 -17.55
N GLU A 24 1.53 -6.90 -18.60
CA GLU A 24 1.90 -6.60 -19.99
C GLU A 24 1.35 -5.24 -20.43
N TYR A 25 0.11 -4.90 -20.07
CA TYR A 25 -0.46 -3.58 -20.34
C TYR A 25 0.42 -2.45 -19.79
N TYR A 26 0.97 -2.60 -18.59
CA TYR A 26 1.85 -1.58 -18.03
C TYR A 26 3.17 -1.47 -18.79
N VAL A 27 3.72 -2.59 -19.27
CA VAL A 27 4.97 -2.64 -20.02
C VAL A 27 4.79 -2.09 -21.44
N THR A 28 3.69 -2.43 -22.12
CA THR A 28 3.48 -2.07 -23.53
C THR A 28 2.81 -0.72 -23.71
N GLU A 29 1.87 -0.33 -22.82
CA GLU A 29 1.08 0.89 -22.99
C GLU A 29 1.52 2.04 -22.09
N VAL A 30 1.86 1.73 -20.84
CA VAL A 30 2.12 2.76 -19.81
C VAL A 30 3.58 3.18 -19.81
N LEU A 31 4.50 2.21 -19.85
CA LEU A 31 5.95 2.46 -19.77
C LEU A 31 6.49 3.32 -20.92
N PRO A 32 6.08 3.12 -22.20
CA PRO A 32 6.58 4.00 -23.28
C PRO A 32 6.12 5.45 -23.12
N LYS A 33 4.87 5.65 -22.67
CA LYS A 33 4.31 6.99 -22.39
C LYS A 33 5.05 7.66 -21.23
N LEU A 34 5.37 6.90 -20.19
CA LEU A 34 6.20 7.34 -19.07
C LEU A 34 7.62 7.70 -19.51
N SER A 35 8.25 6.86 -20.33
CA SER A 35 9.61 7.11 -20.82
C SER A 35 9.69 8.41 -21.65
N LYS A 36 8.69 8.65 -22.51
CA LYS A 36 8.58 9.86 -23.33
C LYS A 36 8.29 11.11 -22.51
N SER A 37 7.35 11.02 -21.58
CA SER A 37 6.79 12.19 -20.88
C SER A 37 7.44 12.49 -19.54
N LYS A 38 8.27 11.56 -19.03
CA LYS A 38 8.94 11.54 -17.71
C LYS A 38 8.00 11.49 -16.50
N VAL A 39 6.80 12.02 -16.65
CA VAL A 39 5.73 12.01 -15.65
C VAL A 39 4.43 11.64 -16.34
N ILE A 40 3.66 10.75 -15.73
CA ILE A 40 2.27 10.45 -16.14
C ILE A 40 1.38 10.47 -14.91
N GLY A 41 0.13 10.88 -15.09
CA GLY A 41 -0.91 10.66 -14.08
C GLY A 41 -1.59 9.32 -14.30
N ILE A 42 -1.80 8.54 -13.24
CA ILE A 42 -2.64 7.34 -13.29
C ILE A 42 -3.97 7.68 -12.61
N ILE A 43 -5.06 7.61 -13.36
CA ILE A 43 -6.42 7.82 -12.87
C ILE A 43 -7.01 6.46 -12.53
N ILE A 44 -7.44 6.32 -11.27
CA ILE A 44 -7.99 5.07 -10.74
C ILE A 44 -9.49 5.27 -10.55
N ASN A 45 -10.29 4.71 -11.44
CA ASN A 45 -11.74 4.81 -11.36
C ASN A 45 -12.31 3.78 -10.37
N GLY A 46 -13.16 4.22 -9.45
CA GLY A 46 -13.88 3.33 -8.53
C GLY A 46 -13.10 2.85 -7.30
N GLY A 47 -11.97 3.48 -6.97
CA GLY A 47 -11.25 3.28 -5.69
C GLY A 47 -10.56 1.91 -5.51
N LYS A 48 -10.69 1.00 -6.47
CA LYS A 48 -10.13 -0.36 -6.43
C LYS A 48 -9.00 -0.49 -7.46
N CYS A 49 -7.84 0.09 -7.16
CA CYS A 49 -6.69 0.11 -8.08
C CYS A 49 -6.14 -1.28 -8.41
N LEU A 50 -6.32 -2.24 -7.50
CA LEU A 50 -5.69 -3.54 -7.57
C LEU A 50 -6.67 -4.57 -7.03
N GLN A 51 -6.75 -5.74 -7.67
CA GLN A 51 -7.41 -6.90 -7.06
C GLN A 51 -6.76 -7.17 -5.68
N SER A 52 -7.58 -7.41 -4.66
CA SER A 52 -7.11 -7.76 -3.31
C SER A 52 -6.23 -9.02 -3.33
N ILE A 53 -6.52 -9.92 -4.27
CA ILE A 53 -5.85 -11.19 -4.47
C ILE A 53 -5.50 -11.31 -5.96
N LEU A 54 -4.22 -11.55 -6.27
CA LEU A 54 -3.80 -11.87 -7.63
C LEU A 54 -4.11 -13.34 -7.96
N PRO A 55 -4.25 -13.71 -9.25
CA PRO A 55 -4.40 -15.11 -9.65
C PRO A 55 -3.28 -15.99 -9.09
N ALA A 56 -3.56 -17.28 -8.87
CA ALA A 56 -2.59 -18.24 -8.33
C ALA A 56 -1.28 -18.33 -9.13
N THR A 57 -1.34 -18.06 -10.44
CA THR A 57 -0.14 -18.00 -11.31
C THR A 57 0.83 -16.87 -10.95
N LEU A 58 0.40 -15.89 -10.14
CA LEU A 58 1.19 -14.73 -9.70
C LEU A 58 1.40 -14.73 -8.18
N GLU A 59 1.38 -15.90 -7.53
CA GLU A 59 1.51 -16.03 -6.07
C GLU A 59 2.76 -15.32 -5.50
N GLU A 60 3.92 -15.47 -6.15
CA GLU A 60 5.15 -14.82 -5.69
C GLU A 60 5.06 -13.29 -5.76
N PHE A 61 4.37 -12.74 -6.77
CA PHE A 61 4.10 -11.30 -6.85
C PHE A 61 3.13 -10.85 -5.75
N GLN A 62 2.12 -11.66 -5.44
CA GLN A 62 1.24 -11.41 -4.30
C GLN A 62 2.07 -11.35 -3.01
N ARG A 63 2.95 -12.33 -2.76
CA ARG A 63 3.80 -12.40 -1.56
C ARG A 63 4.73 -11.18 -1.45
N LEU A 64 5.36 -10.78 -2.55
CA LEU A 64 6.17 -9.57 -2.61
C LEU A 64 5.35 -8.32 -2.30
N ARG A 65 4.18 -8.16 -2.93
CA ARG A 65 3.27 -7.02 -2.71
C ARG A 65 2.90 -6.90 -1.23
N CYS A 66 2.59 -8.01 -0.60
CA CYS A 66 2.27 -8.10 0.81
C CYS A 66 3.41 -7.63 1.71
N ARG A 67 4.62 -8.15 1.48
CA ARG A 67 5.81 -7.79 2.26
C ARG A 67 6.16 -6.30 2.07
N VAL A 68 6.12 -5.81 0.84
CA VAL A 68 6.39 -4.39 0.55
C VAL A 68 5.35 -3.49 1.23
N ALA A 69 4.06 -3.82 1.13
CA ALA A 69 3.00 -3.05 1.77
C ALA A 69 3.17 -3.01 3.30
N PHE A 70 3.45 -4.17 3.92
CA PHE A 70 3.72 -4.24 5.36
C PHE A 70 4.90 -3.36 5.78
N HIS A 71 6.01 -3.39 5.05
CA HIS A 71 7.19 -2.56 5.37
C HIS A 71 6.99 -1.06 5.05
N ALA A 72 6.12 -0.73 4.09
CA ALA A 72 5.76 0.65 3.76
C ALA A 72 4.81 1.26 4.79
N LEU A 73 3.98 0.44 5.48
CA LEU A 73 3.13 0.84 6.58
C LEU A 73 3.97 1.19 7.82
N LYS A 74 4.55 2.39 7.81
CA LYS A 74 5.27 2.96 8.94
C LYS A 74 4.37 3.92 9.70
N PHE A 75 4.18 3.67 11.00
CA PHE A 75 3.53 4.63 11.87
C PHE A 75 4.30 5.95 11.89
N ARG A 76 3.55 7.04 12.07
CA ARG A 76 4.15 8.36 12.31
C ARG A 76 5.09 8.31 13.53
N PRO A 77 6.19 9.10 13.52
CA PRO A 77 7.17 9.07 14.60
C PRO A 77 6.55 9.26 16.00
N GLU A 78 5.53 10.09 16.13
CA GLU A 78 4.87 10.41 17.39
C GLU A 78 4.08 9.21 17.94
N ILE A 79 3.39 8.47 17.06
CA ILE A 79 2.67 7.24 17.43
C ILE A 79 3.66 6.17 17.90
N ARG A 80 4.78 6.02 17.18
CA ARG A 80 5.84 5.07 17.57
C ARG A 80 6.47 5.45 18.90
N ALA A 81 6.72 6.75 19.14
CA ALA A 81 7.26 7.23 20.40
C ALA A 81 6.31 6.91 21.58
N LEU A 82 5.02 7.18 21.41
CA LEU A 82 4.00 6.84 22.40
C LEU A 82 3.96 5.33 22.68
N GLY A 83 3.95 4.49 21.63
CA GLY A 83 3.97 3.03 21.78
C GLY A 83 5.20 2.54 22.55
N ASN A 84 6.37 3.06 22.22
CA ASN A 84 7.62 2.75 22.92
C ASN A 84 7.58 3.16 24.40
N GLN A 85 6.99 4.30 24.72
CA GLN A 85 6.82 4.77 26.09
C GLN A 85 5.90 3.86 26.91
N ILE A 86 4.80 3.39 26.32
CA ILE A 86 3.90 2.42 26.96
C ILE A 86 4.65 1.11 27.27
N VAL A 87 5.35 0.56 26.28
CA VAL A 87 6.13 -0.68 26.44
C VAL A 87 7.24 -0.51 27.47
N SER A 88 7.93 0.64 27.48
CA SER A 88 8.95 0.96 28.48
C SER A 88 8.39 0.93 29.89
N ARG A 89 7.22 1.56 30.14
CA ARG A 89 6.55 1.55 31.45
C ARG A 89 6.16 0.15 31.90
N LEU A 90 5.62 -0.68 30.99
CA LEU A 90 5.28 -2.07 31.29
C LEU A 90 6.52 -2.88 31.70
N ARG A 91 7.64 -2.69 31.01
CA ARG A 91 8.91 -3.38 31.31
C ARG A 91 9.55 -2.93 32.62
N VAL A 92 9.45 -1.64 32.96
CA VAL A 92 9.99 -1.09 34.24
C VAL A 92 9.34 -1.76 35.46
N SER A 93 8.12 -2.28 35.36
CA SER A 93 7.46 -2.99 36.45
C SER A 93 8.18 -4.29 36.88
N GLY A 94 9.12 -4.79 36.07
CA GLY A 94 9.87 -6.03 36.33
C GLY A 94 9.02 -7.31 36.20
N ARG A 95 7.73 -7.20 35.88
CA ARG A 95 6.80 -8.32 35.74
C ARG A 95 6.56 -8.65 34.26
N PRO A 96 6.41 -9.93 33.90
CA PRO A 96 5.93 -10.31 32.57
C PRO A 96 4.58 -9.64 32.27
N TYR A 97 4.36 -9.27 31.02
CA TYR A 97 3.07 -8.76 30.55
C TYR A 97 2.61 -9.54 29.30
N LEU A 98 1.30 -9.68 29.16
CA LEU A 98 0.66 -10.28 27.98
C LEU A 98 0.05 -9.15 27.13
N ALA A 99 0.45 -9.09 25.86
CA ALA A 99 -0.25 -8.29 24.86
C ALA A 99 -1.22 -9.21 24.11
N TYR A 100 -2.51 -9.07 24.36
CA TYR A 100 -3.56 -9.82 23.68
C TYR A 100 -4.39 -8.89 22.80
N HIS A 101 -4.44 -9.19 21.52
CA HIS A 101 -5.37 -8.57 20.58
C HIS A 101 -6.41 -9.65 20.23
N PRO A 102 -7.70 -9.46 20.55
CA PRO A 102 -8.76 -10.47 20.34
C PRO A 102 -9.07 -10.76 18.86
N GLY A 103 -8.26 -10.24 17.95
CA GLY A 103 -8.44 -10.31 16.52
C GLY A 103 -9.18 -9.11 15.97
N LEU A 104 -9.12 -9.01 14.65
CA LEU A 104 -9.94 -8.08 13.88
C LEU A 104 -11.18 -8.85 13.45
N LEU A 105 -12.34 -8.18 13.44
CA LEU A 105 -13.57 -8.77 12.88
C LEU A 105 -13.28 -9.25 11.46
N ARG A 106 -13.90 -10.35 11.04
CA ARG A 106 -13.69 -11.02 9.74
C ARG A 106 -13.80 -10.07 8.54
N ASP A 107 -14.49 -8.94 8.68
CA ASP A 107 -14.68 -7.95 7.63
C ASP A 107 -13.62 -6.83 7.63
N THR A 108 -12.63 -6.90 8.53
CA THR A 108 -11.58 -5.88 8.63
C THR A 108 -10.52 -6.11 7.56
N LEU A 109 -9.98 -5.02 7.00
CA LEU A 109 -8.97 -5.00 5.93
C LEU A 109 -7.78 -5.97 6.10
N ALA A 110 -7.42 -6.33 7.34
CA ALA A 110 -6.36 -7.30 7.62
C ALA A 110 -6.75 -8.75 7.29
N PHE A 111 -8.03 -9.10 7.39
CA PHE A 111 -8.57 -10.42 7.08
C PHE A 111 -8.55 -10.69 5.57
N HIS A 112 -8.97 -9.71 4.77
CA HIS A 112 -8.84 -9.74 3.31
C HIS A 112 -7.43 -9.41 2.79
N GLY A 113 -6.47 -9.29 3.71
CA GLY A 113 -5.08 -9.04 3.41
C GLY A 113 -4.32 -10.31 3.08
N CYS A 114 -3.01 -10.24 3.20
CA CYS A 114 -2.09 -11.31 2.85
C CYS A 114 -1.99 -12.43 3.90
N ALA A 115 -2.78 -12.36 4.97
CA ALA A 115 -2.72 -13.29 6.08
C ALA A 115 -3.33 -14.65 5.71
N GLU A 116 -4.54 -14.69 5.15
CA GLU A 116 -5.20 -15.98 4.79
C GLU A 116 -4.58 -16.67 3.56
N LEU A 117 -3.88 -15.93 2.69
CA LEU A 117 -3.31 -16.50 1.47
C LEU A 117 -2.02 -17.31 1.69
N PHE A 118 -1.33 -17.07 2.81
CA PHE A 118 -0.01 -17.64 3.11
C PHE A 118 0.08 -18.28 4.50
N GLN A 119 -1.05 -18.44 5.19
CA GLN A 119 -1.18 -19.26 6.40
C GLN A 119 -1.49 -20.70 6.02
#